data_AF-A0A3A4V2H5-F1
#
_entry.id   AF-A0A3A4V2H5-F1
#
_cell.length_a   1.000
_cell.length_b   1.000
_cell.length_c   1.000
_cell.angle_alpha   90.00
_cell.angle_beta   90.00
_cell.angle_gamma   90.00
#
_symmetry.space_group_name_H-M   'P 1'
#
loop_
_entity.id
_entity.type
_entity.pdbx_description
1 polymer ?
#
loop_
_entity_poly.entity_id
_entity_poly.type
_entity_poly.pdbx_seq_one_letter_code
_entity_poly.pdbx_strand_id
1 'polypeptide(L)' 'MEAFVIHNGKRRKSRGFSCKEIVEAGLSCEDTCALNVRWDALRRSSYKENVEALKKAKTGMPAKAKPASKPAAPKAAKAQ' A
#
# COMPACT_ATOMS: atom_id res chain seq x y z
N MET A 1 3.97 -12.84 1.02
CA MET A 1 3.76 -11.66 1.90
C MET A 1 2.29 -11.57 2.28
N GLU A 2 1.96 -11.16 3.50
CA GLU A 2 0.58 -11.15 4.00
C GLU A 2 0.20 -9.76 4.51
N ALA A 3 -1.03 -9.34 4.22
CA ALA A 3 -1.59 -8.09 4.70
C ALA A 3 -2.57 -8.35 5.84
N PHE A 4 -2.57 -7.48 6.85
CA PHE A 4 -3.47 -7.61 8.00
C PHE A 4 -4.45 -6.44 8.08
N VAL A 5 -5.62 -6.72 8.65
CA VAL A 5 -6.68 -5.74 8.93
C VAL A 5 -7.09 -5.90 10.39
N ILE A 6 -7.34 -4.77 11.06
CA ILE A 6 -7.85 -4.76 12.43
C ILE A 6 -9.36 -4.62 12.36
N HIS A 7 -10.08 -5.63 12.87
CA HIS A 7 -11.54 -5.63 12.96
C HIS A 7 -11.96 -5.93 14.40
N ASN A 8 -12.68 -5.02 15.04
CA ASN A 8 -13.06 -5.10 16.46
C ASN A 8 -11.85 -5.36 17.38
N GLY A 9 -10.74 -4.64 17.16
CA GLY A 9 -9.50 -4.79 17.93
C GLY A 9 -8.72 -6.08 17.68
N LYS A 10 -9.22 -6.98 16.83
CA LYS A 10 -8.55 -8.25 16.49
C LYS A 10 -7.84 -8.13 15.15
N ARG A 11 -6.57 -8.55 15.12
CA ARG A 11 -5.78 -8.69 13.88
C ARG A 11 -6.31 -9.88 13.09
N ARG A 12 -6.66 -9.65 11.83
CA ARG A 12 -7.09 -10.69 10.89
C ARG A 12 -6.25 -10.65 9.63
N LYS A 13 -6.02 -11.82 9.05
CA LYS A 13 -5.42 -11.94 7.72
C LYS A 13 -6.42 -11.41 6.69
N SER A 14 -5.93 -10.55 5.81
CA SER A 14 -6.73 -9.97 4.73
C SER A 14 -6.41 -10.63 3.39
N ARG A 15 -7.25 -10.37 2.39
CA ARG A 15 -7.10 -10.93 1.04
C ARG A 15 -5.86 -10.40 0.31
N GLY A 16 -5.41 -9.20 0.65
CA GLY A 16 -4.27 -8.51 0.02
C GLY A 16 -4.04 -7.11 0.58
N PHE A 17 -3.07 -6.37 0.06
CA PHE A 17 -2.79 -4.97 0.43
C PHE A 17 -3.74 -4.00 -0.29
N SER A 18 -4.07 -2.87 0.32
CA SER A 18 -4.86 -1.83 -0.35
C SER A 18 -4.02 -1.13 -1.41
N CYS A 19 -4.67 -0.62 -2.48
CA CYS A 19 -4.01 0.27 -3.45
C CYS A 19 -3.30 1.45 -2.77
N LYS A 20 -3.86 2.00 -1.67
CA LYS A 20 -3.20 3.10 -0.94
C LYS A 20 -1.88 2.66 -0.31
N GLU A 21 -1.85 1.47 0.28
CA GLU A 21 -0.64 0.95 0.95
C GLU A 21 0.48 0.69 -0.07
N ILE A 22 0.11 0.18 -1.24
CA ILE A 22 1.04 -0.11 -2.34
C ILE A 22 1.65 1.17 -2.89
N VAL A 23 0.81 2.18 -3.13
CA VAL A 23 1.25 3.52 -3.57
C VAL A 23 2.12 4.19 -2.50
N GLU A 24 1.76 4.10 -1.22
CA GLU A 24 2.51 4.69 -0.11
C GLU A 24 3.85 3.97 0.15
N ALA A 25 3.94 2.68 -0.18
CA ALA A 25 5.19 1.93 -0.23
C ALA A 25 6.02 2.25 -1.49
N GLY A 26 5.44 2.95 -2.45
CA GLY A 26 6.07 3.30 -3.73
C GLY A 26 6.30 2.08 -4.61
N LEU A 27 5.40 1.09 -4.56
CA LEU A 27 5.43 -0.09 -5.42
C LEU A 27 4.55 0.15 -6.65
N SER A 28 5.05 -0.25 -7.81
CA SER A 28 4.29 -0.30 -9.06
C SER A 28 3.56 -1.65 -9.21
N CYS A 29 2.65 -1.75 -10.20
CA CYS A 29 2.01 -3.02 -10.55
C CYS A 29 3.05 -4.11 -10.86
N GLU A 30 4.13 -3.74 -11.56
CA GLU A 30 5.22 -4.63 -11.91
C GLU A 30 5.97 -5.12 -10.66
N ASP A 31 6.29 -4.21 -9.73
CA ASP A 31 6.93 -4.57 -8.46
C ASP A 31 6.04 -5.50 -7.64
N THR A 32 4.73 -5.22 -7.58
CA THR A 32 3.80 -6.09 -6.85
C THR A 32 3.66 -7.48 -7.49
N CYS A 33 3.75 -7.56 -8.81
CA CYS A 33 3.76 -8.83 -9.54
C CYS A 33 5.04 -9.62 -9.23
N ALA A 34 6.20 -8.97 -9.29
CA ALA A 34 7.50 -9.56 -8.98
C ALA A 34 7.60 -10.05 -7.52
N LEU A 35 7.02 -9.29 -6.58
CA LEU A 35 6.97 -9.64 -5.16
C LEU A 35 5.84 -10.62 -4.81
N ASN A 36 5.05 -11.05 -5.79
CA ASN A 36 3.86 -11.91 -5.61
C ASN A 36 2.91 -11.34 -4.52
N VAL A 37 2.75 -10.02 -4.51
CA VAL A 37 1.93 -9.30 -3.56
C VAL A 37 0.50 -9.24 -4.09
N ARG A 38 -0.43 -9.88 -3.37
CA ARG A 38 -1.86 -9.72 -3.63
C ARG A 38 -2.32 -8.34 -3.18
N TRP A 39 -3.09 -7.67 -4.03
CA TRP A 39 -3.76 -6.41 -3.71
C TRP A 39 -5.28 -6.53 -3.70
N ASP A 40 -5.94 -5.64 -2.98
CA ASP A 40 -7.40 -5.51 -2.88
C ASP A 40 -7.78 -4.07 -3.22
N ALA A 41 -8.23 -3.88 -4.47
CA ALA A 41 -8.56 -2.58 -5.02
C ALA A 41 -9.80 -1.94 -4.37
N LEU A 42 -10.67 -2.75 -3.75
CA LEU A 42 -11.90 -2.25 -3.12
C LEU A 42 -11.64 -1.67 -1.72
N ARG A 43 -10.53 -2.05 -1.08
CA ARG A 43 -10.23 -1.61 0.28
C ARG A 43 -9.66 -0.20 0.30
N ARG A 44 -10.34 0.71 1.01
CA ARG A 44 -9.94 2.12 1.16
C ARG A 44 -9.07 2.43 2.39
N SER A 45 -8.93 1.47 3.31
CA SER A 45 -8.14 1.60 4.55
C SER A 45 -6.67 1.24 4.32
N SER A 46 -5.79 2.01 4.98
CA SER A 46 -4.35 1.78 5.02
C SER A 46 -3.90 1.56 6.45
N TYR A 47 -3.02 0.57 6.66
CA TYR A 47 -2.40 0.28 7.94
C TYR A 47 -0.89 0.50 7.84
N LYS A 48 -0.31 1.21 8.82
CA LYS A 48 1.13 1.53 8.83
C LYS A 48 2.01 0.28 8.81
N GLU A 49 1.66 -0.74 9.59
CA GLU A 49 2.37 -2.03 9.58
C GLU A 49 2.45 -2.67 8.19
N ASN A 50 1.37 -2.58 7.41
CA ASN A 50 1.34 -3.12 6.05
C ASN A 50 2.26 -2.32 5.11
N VAL A 51 2.26 -0.99 5.23
CA VAL A 51 3.15 -0.11 4.45
C VAL A 51 4.61 -0.37 4.79
N GLU A 52 4.94 -0.54 6.06
CA GLU A 52 6.31 -0.88 6.49
C GLU A 52 6.75 -2.25 5.99
N ALA A 53 5.86 -3.24 6.02
CA ALA A 53 6.15 -4.56 5.43
C ALA A 53 6.48 -4.44 3.94
N LEU A 54 5.68 -3.69 3.17
CA LEU A 54 5.93 -3.45 1.75
C LEU A 54 7.25 -2.69 1.49
N LYS A 55 7.57 -1.69 2.31
CA LYS A 55 8.84 -0.96 2.22
C LYS A 55 10.04 -1.88 2.48
N LYS A 56 9.94 -2.76 3.47
CA LYS A 56 10.99 -3.76 3.77
C LYS A 56 11.18 -4.75 2.62
N ALA A 57 10.10 -5.21 1.97
CA ALA A 57 10.21 -6.04 0.76
C ALA A 57 10.95 -5.30 -0.35
N LYS A 58 10.64 -4.02 -0.57
CA LYS A 58 11.28 -3.21 -1.61
C LYS A 58 12.79 -3.06 -1.39
N THR A 59 13.24 -2.85 -0.16
CA THR A 59 14.69 -2.73 0.16
C THR A 59 15.49 -3.99 -0.08
N GLY A 60 14.86 -5.17 -0.19
CA GLY A 60 15.53 -6.42 -0.54
C GLY A 60 15.78 -6.62 -2.03
N MET A 61 15.25 -5.75 -2.91
CA MET A 61 15.50 -5.81 -4.36
C MET A 61 16.62 -4.86 -4.78
N PRO A 62 17.54 -5.26 -5.70
CA PRO A 62 18.48 -4.33 -6.30
C PRO A 62 17.69 -3.25 -7.07
N ALA A 63 17.88 -2.00 -6.64
CA ALA A 63 17.08 -0.85 -7.03
C ALA A 63 17.14 -0.57 -8.54
N LYS A 64 16.03 -0.78 -9.26
CA LYS A 64 15.76 0.01 -10.47
C LYS A 64 15.16 1.36 -10.03
N ALA A 65 15.82 2.42 -10.47
CA ALA A 65 15.57 3.80 -10.07
C ALA A 65 14.14 4.26 -10.42
N LYS A 66 13.62 5.12 -9.53
CA LYS A 66 12.31 5.79 -9.57
C LYS A 66 12.06 6.54 -10.89
N PRO A 67 10.79 6.87 -11.16
CA PRO A 67 10.47 8.29 -11.26
C PRO A 67 9.58 8.75 -10.10
N ALA A 68 9.92 9.92 -9.60
CA ALA A 68 9.26 10.60 -8.50
C ALA A 68 7.94 11.26 -8.94
N SER A 69 7.03 11.33 -7.96
CA SER A 69 6.02 12.37 -7.74
C SER A 69 4.87 12.57 -8.72
N LYS A 70 3.65 12.55 -8.17
CA LYS A 70 2.87 13.79 -8.07
C LYS A 70 2.11 13.88 -6.73
N PRO A 71 2.07 15.07 -6.10
CA PRO A 71 1.49 15.32 -4.79
C PRO A 71 -0.04 15.45 -4.84
N ALA A 72 -0.63 15.45 -3.65
CA ALA A 72 -2.05 15.47 -3.32
C ALA A 72 -2.93 16.42 -4.16
N ALA A 73 -4.15 15.98 -4.47
CA ALA A 73 -5.27 16.85 -4.82
C ALA A 73 -6.22 17.02 -3.61
N PRO A 74 -6.85 18.20 -3.44
CA PRO A 74 -7.17 18.80 -2.14
C PRO A 74 -8.54 18.40 -1.56
N LYS A 75 -8.70 18.67 -0.25
CA LYS A 75 -9.97 18.65 0.48
C LYS A 75 -10.99 19.54 -0.23
N ALA A 76 -12.11 18.98 -0.67
CA ALA A 76 -13.30 19.76 -1.02
C ALA A 76 -13.98 20.23 0.28
N ALA A 77 -13.63 21.43 0.73
CA ALA A 77 -14.52 22.24 1.54
C ALA A 77 -15.54 22.88 0.59
N LYS A 78 -16.84 22.71 0.89
CA LYS A 78 -17.88 23.62 0.40
C LYS A 78 -18.61 24.16 1.61
N ALA A 79 -18.53 25.48 1.77
CA ALA A 79 -19.24 26.28 2.74
C ALA A 79 -20.48 26.89 2.07
N GLN A 80 -21.45 27.25 2.92
CA GLN A 80 -22.72 27.96 2.70
C GLN A 80 -23.90 27.11 2.22
#